data_AF-A0A961H604-F1
#
_entry.id   AF-A0A961H604-F1
#
_cell.length_a   1.000
_cell.length_b   1.000
_cell.length_c   1.000
_cell.angle_alpha   90.00
_cell.angle_beta   90.00
_cell.angle_gamma   90.00
#
_symmetry.space_group_name_H-M   'P 1'
#
loop_
_entity.id
_entity.type
_entity.pdbx_description
1 polymer ?
#
loop_
_entity_poly.entity_id
_entity_poly.type
_entity_poly.pdbx_seq_one_letter_code
_entity_poly.pdbx_strand_id
1 'polypeptide(L)'
;VSAELPLRVLADLLGMPRSDRHLIFEWSNALIEAEGIQQSGESASGVEAMAAMVEYGQAMAAQRREHPTDDMVSTIANAQVDGDRLDDWEFAMFWVLLVVAG
;
A
#
# COMPACT_ATOMS: atom_id res chain seq x y z
N VAL A 1 6.58 12.56 16.09
CA VAL A 1 5.69 11.98 17.13
C VAL A 1 4.21 11.92 16.69
N SER A 2 3.70 12.77 15.78
CA SER A 2 2.28 12.72 15.36
C SER A 2 1.94 11.80 14.18
N ALA A 3 2.92 11.40 13.34
CA ALA A 3 2.67 10.58 12.16
C ALA A 3 2.44 9.08 12.47
N GLU A 4 2.71 8.65 13.71
CA GLU A 4 2.70 7.23 14.05
C GLU A 4 1.30 6.64 14.25
N LEU A 5 0.37 7.45 14.76
CA LEU A 5 -1.01 7.04 14.98
C LEU A 5 -1.79 6.88 13.67
N PRO A 6 -1.79 7.86 12.72
CA PRO A 6 -2.49 7.72 11.45
C PRO A 6 -2.01 6.51 10.63
N LEU A 7 -0.70 6.34 10.48
CA LEU A 7 -0.14 5.24 9.70
C LEU A 7 -0.40 3.87 10.34
N ARG A 8 -0.46 3.80 11.68
CA ARG A 8 -0.88 2.57 12.37
C ARG A 8 -2.35 2.24 12.11
N VAL A 9 -3.23 3.25 12.16
CA VAL A 9 -4.65 3.08 11.85
C VAL A 9 -4.84 2.64 10.40
N LEU A 10 -4.07 3.21 9.46
CA LEU A 10 -4.07 2.79 8.07
C LEU A 10 -3.64 1.32 7.92
N ALA A 11 -2.53 0.92 8.55
CA ALA A 11 -2.09 -0.47 8.53
C ALA A 11 -3.11 -1.45 9.14
N ASP A 12 -3.82 -1.02 10.19
CA ASP A 12 -4.93 -1.78 10.79
C ASP A 12 -6.10 -1.94 9.81
N LEU A 13 -6.53 -0.85 9.16
CA LEU A 13 -7.62 -0.85 8.18
C LEU A 13 -7.32 -1.71 6.95
N LEU A 14 -6.07 -1.66 6.47
CA LEU A 14 -5.57 -2.47 5.36
C LEU A 14 -5.38 -3.95 5.74
N GLY A 15 -5.48 -4.31 7.03
CA GLY A 15 -5.32 -5.69 7.49
C GLY A 15 -3.88 -6.19 7.45
N MET A 16 -2.90 -5.27 7.51
CA MET A 16 -1.49 -5.65 7.53
C MET A 16 -1.13 -6.38 8.84
N PRO A 17 -0.35 -7.47 8.76
CA PRO A 17 0.23 -8.11 9.93
C PRO A 17 0.94 -7.10 10.83
N ARG A 18 0.84 -7.28 12.14
CA ARG A 18 1.49 -6.39 13.12
C ARG A 18 3.00 -6.27 12.91
N SER A 19 3.64 -7.34 12.44
CA SER A 19 5.06 -7.37 12.10
C SER A 19 5.41 -6.39 10.98
N ASP A 20 4.49 -6.11 10.07
CA ASP A 20 4.78 -5.47 8.78
C ASP A 20 4.40 -3.98 8.78
N ARG A 21 3.73 -3.49 9.83
CA ARG A 21 3.24 -2.10 9.89
C ARG A 21 4.35 -1.05 9.82
N HIS A 22 5.58 -1.43 10.15
CA HIS A 22 6.75 -0.56 9.99
C HIS A 22 7.03 -0.22 8.52
N LEU A 23 6.66 -1.09 7.58
CA LEU A 23 6.89 -0.90 6.15
C LEU A 23 6.17 0.34 5.61
N ILE A 24 4.96 0.66 6.09
CA ILE A 24 4.26 1.89 5.70
C ILE A 24 5.10 3.13 6.01
N PHE A 25 5.78 3.15 7.17
CA PHE A 25 6.66 4.27 7.54
C PHE A 25 7.90 4.33 6.67
N GLU A 26 8.50 3.18 6.38
CA GLU A 26 9.70 3.10 5.54
C GLU A 26 9.41 3.59 4.13
N TRP A 27 8.31 3.13 3.53
CA TRP A 27 7.89 3.59 2.21
C TRP A 27 7.51 5.06 2.21
N SER A 28 6.75 5.53 3.21
CA SER A 28 6.39 6.95 3.32
C SER A 28 7.63 7.85 3.41
N ASN A 29 8.61 7.49 4.24
CA ASN A 29 9.86 8.24 4.35
C ASN A 29 10.67 8.23 3.05
N ALA A 30 10.77 7.07 2.39
CA ALA A 30 11.49 6.94 1.12
C ALA A 30 10.84 7.75 -0.01
N LEU A 31 9.50 7.83 -0.03
CA LEU A 31 8.77 8.64 -1.00
C LEU A 31 8.93 10.14 -0.74
N ILE A 32 8.86 10.58 0.52
CA ILE A 32 9.12 11.99 0.90
C ILE A 32 10.56 12.39 0.55
N GLU A 33 11.52 11.52 0.83
CA GLU A 33 12.92 11.75 0.46
C GLU A 33 13.07 11.85 -1.07
N ALA A 34 12.39 10.99 -1.82
CA ALA A 34 12.38 11.04 -3.27
C ALA A 34 11.75 12.33 -3.82
N GLU A 35 10.66 12.83 -3.22
CA GLU A 35 10.06 14.13 -3.58
C GLU A 35 11.01 15.30 -3.32
N GLY A 36 11.75 15.27 -2.20
CA GLY A 36 12.79 16.24 -1.91
C GLY A 36 13.95 16.19 -2.90
N ILE A 37 14.33 14.97 -3.34
CA ILE A 37 15.39 14.74 -4.31
C ILE A 37 14.95 15.07 -5.74
N GLN A 38 13.67 14.99 -6.12
CA GLN A 38 13.19 15.39 -7.46
C GLN A 38 13.50 16.85 -7.84
N GLN A 39 13.79 17.73 -6.87
CA GLN A 39 14.34 19.06 -7.15
C GLN A 39 15.82 19.05 -7.58
N SER A 40 16.49 17.89 -7.54
CA SER A 40 17.92 17.65 -7.76
C SER A 40 18.28 16.35 -8.54
N GLY A 41 17.34 15.42 -8.79
CA GLY A 41 17.53 14.14 -9.51
C GLY A 41 16.47 13.08 -9.17
N GLU A 42 16.54 11.86 -9.74
CA GLU A 42 15.71 10.72 -9.28
C GLU A 42 16.38 9.99 -8.10
N SER A 43 15.61 9.66 -7.05
CA SER A 43 16.11 8.86 -5.93
C SER A 43 15.87 7.37 -6.17
N ALA A 44 16.95 6.58 -6.21
CA ALA A 44 16.86 5.11 -6.28
C ALA A 44 16.02 4.52 -5.13
N SER A 45 16.06 5.14 -3.94
CA SER A 45 15.30 4.68 -2.77
C SER A 45 13.78 4.79 -2.96
N GLY A 46 13.30 5.81 -3.68
CA GLY A 46 11.87 5.98 -3.94
C GLY A 46 11.31 4.95 -4.91
N VAL A 47 12.08 4.61 -5.95
CA VAL A 47 11.70 3.58 -6.93
C VAL A 47 11.65 2.20 -6.28
N GLU A 48 12.66 1.86 -5.46
CA GLU A 48 12.70 0.61 -4.72
C GLU A 48 11.55 0.49 -3.71
N ALA A 49 11.25 1.58 -2.98
CA ALA A 49 10.12 1.61 -2.05
C ALA A 49 8.77 1.42 -2.76
N MET A 50 8.58 2.07 -3.92
CA MET A 50 7.37 1.91 -4.73
C MET A 50 7.21 0.47 -5.23
N ALA A 51 8.29 -0.14 -5.73
CA ALA A 51 8.26 -1.54 -6.19
C ALA A 51 7.90 -2.50 -5.05
N ALA A 52 8.54 -2.35 -3.89
CA ALA A 52 8.25 -3.16 -2.71
C ALA A 52 6.80 -2.99 -2.22
N MET A 53 6.28 -1.75 -2.25
CA MET A 53 4.89 -1.46 -1.89
C MET A 53 3.90 -2.16 -2.84
N VAL A 54 4.17 -2.11 -4.15
CA VAL A 54 3.33 -2.78 -5.17
C VAL A 54 3.34 -4.30 -4.98
N GLU A 55 4.52 -4.90 -4.83
CA GLU A 55 4.67 -6.34 -4.65
C GLU A 55 3.92 -6.82 -3.39
N TYR A 56 4.04 -6.07 -2.30
CA TYR A 56 3.34 -6.37 -1.05
C TYR A 56 1.82 -6.29 -1.21
N GLY A 57 1.31 -5.23 -1.84
CA GLY A 57 -0.13 -5.06 -2.10
C GLY A 57 -0.70 -6.18 -2.96
N GLN A 58 0.01 -6.60 -4.00
CA GLN A 58 -0.40 -7.71 -4.86
C GLN A 58 -0.42 -9.04 -4.12
N ALA A 59 0.59 -9.32 -3.30
CA ALA A 59 0.63 -10.53 -2.48
C ALA A 59 -0.54 -10.57 -1.48
N MET A 60 -0.84 -9.45 -0.83
CA MET A 60 -2.01 -9.33 0.04
C MET A 60 -3.32 -9.55 -0.73
N ALA A 61 -3.48 -8.95 -1.90
CA ALA A 61 -4.68 -9.11 -2.72
C ALA A 61 -4.89 -10.56 -3.15
N ALA A 62 -3.84 -11.23 -3.63
CA ALA A 62 -3.88 -12.64 -4.00
C ALA A 62 -4.33 -13.50 -2.80
N GLN A 63 -3.73 -13.28 -1.63
CA GLN A 63 -4.11 -13.99 -0.41
C GLN A 63 -5.57 -13.75 -0.02
N ARG A 64 -6.07 -12.50 -0.09
CA ARG A 64 -7.45 -12.15 0.28
C ARG A 64 -8.50 -12.56 -0.73
N ARG A 65 -8.12 -12.78 -1.99
CA ARG A 65 -9.03 -13.36 -2.99
C ARG A 65 -9.29 -14.84 -2.73
N GLU A 66 -8.29 -15.56 -2.23
CA GLU A 66 -8.43 -16.97 -1.86
C GLU A 66 -9.00 -17.15 -0.45
N HIS A 67 -8.57 -16.30 0.49
CA HIS A 67 -8.90 -16.37 1.92
C HIS A 67 -9.34 -14.99 2.44
N PRO A 68 -10.58 -14.56 2.15
CA PRO A 68 -11.08 -13.26 2.59
C PRO A 68 -11.08 -13.12 4.12
N THR A 69 -10.74 -11.92 4.60
CA THR A 69 -10.82 -11.52 6.02
C THR A 69 -11.67 -10.25 6.16
N ASP A 70 -11.83 -9.75 7.38
CA ASP A 70 -12.56 -8.50 7.67
C ASP A 70 -11.62 -7.29 7.61
N ASP A 71 -11.06 -7.03 6.43
CA ASP A 71 -10.21 -5.87 6.16
C ASP A 71 -10.55 -5.19 4.82
N MET A 72 -10.04 -3.96 4.65
CA MET A 72 -10.28 -3.19 3.43
C MET A 72 -9.71 -3.89 2.19
N VAL A 73 -8.56 -4.56 2.30
CA VAL A 73 -7.96 -5.30 1.18
C VAL A 73 -8.89 -6.40 0.68
N SER A 74 -9.51 -7.16 1.59
CA SER A 74 -10.48 -8.21 1.24
C SER A 74 -11.72 -7.63 0.56
N THR A 75 -12.19 -6.49 1.06
CA THR A 75 -13.32 -5.76 0.48
C THR A 75 -12.99 -5.32 -0.95
N ILE A 76 -11.85 -4.66 -1.16
CA ILE A 76 -11.46 -4.10 -2.46
C ILE A 76 -11.08 -5.20 -3.45
N ALA A 77 -10.26 -6.17 -3.05
CA ALA A 77 -9.75 -7.21 -3.93
C ALA A 77 -10.83 -8.19 -4.42
N ASN A 78 -11.98 -8.26 -3.72
CA ASN A 78 -13.13 -9.09 -4.09
C ASN A 78 -14.36 -8.30 -4.54
N ALA A 79 -14.32 -6.96 -4.49
CA ALA A 79 -15.42 -6.12 -4.96
C ALA A 79 -15.70 -6.36 -6.45
N GLN A 80 -16.98 -6.35 -6.81
CA GLN A 80 -17.41 -6.36 -8.20
C GLN A 80 -18.24 -5.12 -8.47
N VAL A 81 -17.91 -4.42 -9.55
CA VAL A 81 -18.64 -3.25 -10.06
C VAL A 81 -19.05 -3.59 -11.49
N ASP A 82 -20.35 -3.56 -11.76
CA ASP A 82 -20.92 -3.93 -13.07
C ASP A 82 -20.52 -5.33 -13.58
N GLY A 83 -20.16 -6.23 -12.67
CA GLY A 83 -19.72 -7.60 -12.96
C GLY A 83 -18.21 -7.75 -13.14
N ASP A 84 -17.47 -6.64 -13.17
CA ASP A 84 -16.01 -6.62 -13.28
C ASP A 84 -15.36 -6.44 -11.91
N ARG A 85 -14.16 -7.01 -11.76
CA ARG A 85 -13.34 -6.91 -10.56
C ARG A 85 -12.00 -6.29 -10.94
N LEU A 86 -11.42 -5.53 -10.01
CA LEU A 86 -10.08 -4.98 -10.20
C LEU A 86 -9.08 -6.09 -10.54
N ASP A 87 -8.35 -5.89 -11.63
CA ASP A 87 -7.20 -6.72 -11.95
C ASP A 87 -6.02 -6.42 -11.01
N ASP A 88 -4.91 -7.14 -11.18
CA ASP A 88 -3.74 -7.02 -10.30
C ASP A 88 -3.04 -5.66 -10.41
N TRP A 89 -3.14 -5.02 -11.57
CA TRP A 89 -2.53 -3.72 -11.82
C TRP A 89 -3.40 -2.59 -11.27
N GLU A 90 -4.70 -2.63 -11.52
CA GLU A 90 -5.67 -1.69 -10.98
C GLU A 90 -5.70 -1.73 -9.45
N PHE A 91 -5.66 -2.94 -8.87
CA PHE A 91 -5.55 -3.10 -7.42
C PHE A 91 -4.25 -2.48 -6.90
N ALA A 92 -3.10 -2.76 -7.53
CA ALA A 92 -1.81 -2.22 -7.11
C ALA A 92 -1.79 -0.68 -7.13
N MET A 93 -2.37 -0.07 -8.16
CA MET A 93 -2.52 1.39 -8.25
C MET A 93 -3.42 1.94 -7.13
N PHE A 94 -4.54 1.28 -6.84
CA PHE A 94 -5.43 1.67 -5.76
C PHE A 94 -4.75 1.54 -4.38
N TRP A 95 -4.01 0.45 -4.17
CA TRP A 95 -3.21 0.21 -2.98
C TRP A 95 -2.18 1.31 -2.73
N VAL A 96 -1.38 1.65 -3.75
CA VAL A 96 -0.40 2.74 -3.66
C VAL A 96 -1.08 4.05 -3.31
N LEU A 97 -2.23 4.36 -3.93
CA LEU A 97 -3.00 5.57 -3.62
C LEU A 97 -3.45 5.60 -2.15
N LEU A 98 -3.92 4.48 -1.59
CA LEU A 98 -4.30 4.42 -0.18
C LEU A 98 -3.12 4.61 0.77
N VAL A 99 -1.98 4.01 0.46
CA VAL A 99 -0.79 4.05 1.33
C VAL A 99 -0.13 5.43 1.29
N VAL A 100 -0.14 6.11 0.15
CA VAL A 100 0.46 7.45 0.00
C VAL A 100 -0.48 8.58 0.45
N ALA A 101 -1.81 8.41 0.30
CA ALA A 101 -2.78 9.44 0.69
C ALA A 101 -3.13 9.45 2.18
N GLY A 102 -2.91 8.34 2.91
CA GLY A 102 -3.23 8.19 4.33
C GLY A 102 -2.13 8.68 5.27
#